data_AF-A0A6A6SK78-F1
#
_entry.id   AF-A0A6A6SK78-F1
#
_cell.length_a   1.000
_cell.length_b   1.000
_cell.length_c   1.000
_cell.angle_alpha   90.00
_cell.angle_beta   90.00
_cell.angle_gamma   90.00
#
_symmetry.space_group_name_H-M   'P 1'
#
loop_
_entity.id
_entity.type
_entity.pdbx_description
1 polymer ?
#
loop_
_entity_poly.entity_id
_entity_poly.type
_entity_poly.pdbx_seq_one_letter_code
_entity_poly.pdbx_strand_id
1 'polypeptide(L)'
;MPLIMLFCVSEEAKDFVRTALNYDFNESPFPNASEFYHLAESRVCPQTSDDFKHALNDDEDFTSDFFGASKQDCQDWLLANQLQVDFIERDILVIADARSARDNTVLITQYFEPGSCLPFEGIGMVPAKDDTWYDFRVDYKVVDQVHAHLFYGVWETVFPTYYLRRNEVSDENGVLDMQKVTTLVNGEELAPQPSSEN
;
A
#
# COMPACT_ATOMS: atom_id res chain seq x y z
N MET A 1 -5.64 -3.32 -15.08
CA MET A 1 -5.63 -2.81 -13.70
C MET A 1 -4.64 -1.66 -13.68
N PRO A 2 -4.95 -0.50 -13.07
CA PRO A 2 -3.96 0.54 -12.89
C PRO A 2 -2.76 0.02 -12.09
N LEU A 3 -1.59 0.59 -12.34
CA LEU A 3 -0.32 0.16 -11.77
C LEU A 3 -0.11 0.84 -10.42
N ILE A 4 0.17 0.04 -9.39
CA ILE A 4 0.53 0.58 -8.07
C ILE A 4 2.01 0.93 -8.08
N MET A 5 2.30 2.21 -7.82
CA MET A 5 3.66 2.73 -7.84
C MET A 5 4.42 2.33 -6.57
N LEU A 6 5.57 1.68 -6.74
CA LEU A 6 6.56 1.41 -5.71
C LEU A 6 7.69 2.43 -5.80
N PHE A 7 7.83 3.26 -4.77
CA PHE A 7 8.92 4.21 -4.63
C PHE A 7 10.00 3.64 -3.72
N CYS A 8 11.26 3.63 -4.18
CA CYS A 8 12.40 3.33 -3.31
C CYS A 8 13.02 4.63 -2.81
N VAL A 9 12.84 4.95 -1.54
CA VAL A 9 13.31 6.21 -0.95
C VAL A 9 14.62 6.07 -0.18
N SER A 10 15.11 4.85 0.02
CA SER A 10 16.34 4.57 0.74
C SER A 10 17.21 3.58 -0.04
N GLU A 11 18.50 3.89 -0.18
CA GLU A 11 19.45 2.96 -0.79
C GLU A 11 19.55 1.63 -0.01
N GLU A 12 19.32 1.66 1.30
CA GLU A 12 19.31 0.46 2.15
C GLU A 12 18.21 -0.52 1.73
N ALA A 13 17.15 -0.04 1.08
CA ALA A 13 16.00 -0.83 0.65
C ALA A 13 16.15 -1.45 -0.74
N LYS A 14 17.27 -1.25 -1.46
CA LYS A 14 17.47 -1.77 -2.83
C LYS A 14 17.24 -3.28 -2.94
N ASP A 15 17.86 -4.06 -2.06
CA ASP A 15 17.73 -5.51 -2.07
C ASP A 15 16.32 -5.98 -1.71
N PHE A 16 15.68 -5.25 -0.79
CA PHE A 16 14.26 -5.46 -0.49
C PHE A 16 13.37 -5.17 -1.70
N VAL A 17 13.59 -4.07 -2.43
CA VAL A 17 12.81 -3.72 -3.63
C VAL A 17 12.91 -4.81 -4.69
N ARG A 18 14.11 -5.37 -4.91
CA ARG A 18 14.28 -6.54 -5.78
C ARG A 18 13.43 -7.71 -5.29
N THR A 19 13.45 -8.00 -3.99
CA THR A 19 12.64 -9.08 -3.40
C THR A 19 11.15 -8.84 -3.61
N ALA A 20 10.67 -7.60 -3.39
CA ALA A 20 9.26 -7.25 -3.52
C ALA A 20 8.78 -7.28 -4.97
N LEU A 21 9.54 -6.73 -5.92
CA LEU A 21 9.20 -6.73 -7.35
C LEU A 21 9.12 -8.15 -7.92
N ASN A 22 10.06 -9.03 -7.53
CA ASN A 22 10.06 -10.42 -8.00
C ASN A 22 9.14 -11.34 -7.19
N TYR A 23 8.30 -10.80 -6.29
CA TYR A 23 7.40 -11.62 -5.51
C TYR A 23 6.28 -12.17 -6.39
N ASP A 24 6.12 -13.49 -6.32
CA ASP A 24 5.10 -14.18 -7.08
C ASP A 24 3.75 -14.19 -6.35
N PHE A 25 2.82 -13.39 -6.85
CA PHE A 25 1.43 -13.34 -6.38
C PHE A 25 0.55 -14.42 -7.05
N ASN A 26 1.10 -15.53 -7.54
CA ASN A 26 0.31 -16.60 -8.19
C ASN A 26 -0.76 -17.27 -7.30
N GLU A 27 -0.67 -17.12 -5.98
CA GLU A 27 -1.74 -17.53 -5.05
C GLU A 27 -2.85 -16.47 -4.90
N SER A 28 -2.70 -15.32 -5.54
CA SER A 28 -3.67 -14.24 -5.50
C SER A 28 -4.96 -14.65 -6.23
N PRO A 29 -6.14 -14.31 -5.68
CA PRO A 29 -7.41 -14.60 -6.33
C PRO A 29 -7.65 -13.77 -7.60
N PHE A 30 -6.76 -12.82 -7.94
CA PHE A 30 -6.87 -11.98 -9.13
C PHE A 30 -6.08 -12.57 -10.31
N PRO A 31 -6.72 -12.89 -11.44
CA PRO A 31 -6.02 -13.35 -12.64
C PRO A 31 -5.08 -12.25 -13.16
N ASN A 32 -3.83 -12.61 -13.47
CA ASN A 32 -2.73 -11.71 -13.84
C ASN A 32 -2.23 -10.78 -12.71
N ALA A 33 -2.39 -11.21 -11.45
CA ALA A 33 -1.85 -10.57 -10.25
C ALA A 33 -0.32 -10.57 -10.16
N SER A 34 0.41 -11.19 -11.10
CA SER A 34 1.85 -11.44 -10.99
C SER A 34 2.69 -10.16 -10.82
N GLU A 35 2.10 -8.97 -11.07
CA GLU A 35 2.79 -7.69 -11.10
C GLU A 35 1.98 -6.63 -10.33
N PHE A 36 2.05 -6.65 -8.99
CA PHE A 36 1.45 -5.58 -8.17
C PHE A 36 2.35 -4.35 -8.06
N TYR A 37 3.66 -4.53 -7.99
CA TYR A 37 4.61 -3.43 -7.80
C TYR A 37 5.23 -2.96 -9.11
N HIS A 38 5.20 -1.65 -9.32
CA HIS A 38 5.84 -0.99 -10.47
C HIS A 38 6.81 0.09 -9.97
N LEU A 39 8.10 -0.08 -10.23
CA LEU A 39 9.15 0.76 -9.67
C LEU A 39 9.18 2.15 -10.33
N ALA A 40 8.97 3.19 -9.54
CA ALA A 40 9.18 4.57 -9.95
C ALA A 40 10.65 4.97 -9.82
N GLU A 41 11.40 4.91 -10.93
CA GLU A 41 12.82 5.29 -10.97
C GLU A 41 13.04 6.78 -11.28
N SER A 42 12.11 7.44 -11.99
CA SER A 42 12.27 8.83 -12.43
C SER A 42 11.17 9.76 -11.94
N ARG A 43 11.53 11.03 -11.73
CA ARG A 43 10.56 12.11 -11.49
C ARG A 43 9.77 12.51 -12.74
N VAL A 44 10.20 12.08 -13.92
CA VAL A 44 9.46 12.33 -15.17
C VAL A 44 8.37 11.26 -15.34
N CYS A 45 7.12 11.70 -15.55
CA CYS A 45 6.02 10.77 -15.83
C CYS A 45 6.25 10.03 -17.15
N PRO A 46 6.21 8.69 -17.15
CA PRO A 46 6.29 7.95 -18.40
C PRO A 46 5.05 8.17 -19.26
N GLN A 47 5.20 7.94 -20.56
CA GLN A 47 4.08 8.04 -21.50
C GLN A 47 3.40 6.69 -21.72
N THR A 48 4.05 5.60 -21.31
CA THR A 48 3.55 4.22 -21.44
C THR A 48 3.80 3.43 -20.16
N SER A 49 3.00 2.39 -19.92
CA SER A 49 3.18 1.48 -18.78
C SER A 49 4.49 0.71 -18.80
N ASP A 50 5.01 0.44 -20.00
CA ASP A 50 6.17 -0.43 -20.25
C ASP A 50 7.48 0.18 -19.74
N ASP A 51 7.46 1.48 -19.44
CA ASP A 51 8.62 2.22 -18.90
C ASP A 51 8.85 1.91 -17.41
N PHE A 52 7.90 1.28 -16.72
CA PHE A 52 8.06 0.87 -15.33
C PHE A 52 8.62 -0.55 -15.22
N LYS A 53 9.63 -0.72 -14.38
CA LYS A 53 10.14 -2.04 -14.02
C LYS A 53 9.17 -2.72 -13.04
N HIS A 54 8.76 -3.92 -13.38
CA HIS A 54 7.96 -4.82 -12.54
C HIS A 54 8.76 -6.03 -12.04
N ALA A 55 10.01 -6.19 -12.49
CA ALA A 55 10.95 -7.21 -12.02
C ALA A 55 12.39 -6.66 -12.13
N LEU A 56 13.31 -7.23 -11.35
CA LEU A 56 14.73 -6.90 -11.37
C LEU A 56 15.55 -8.18 -11.31
N ASN A 57 16.57 -8.33 -12.16
CA ASN A 57 17.45 -9.50 -12.08
C ASN A 57 18.34 -9.45 -10.81
N ASP A 58 18.86 -10.61 -10.38
CA ASP A 58 19.71 -10.73 -9.18
C ASP A 58 20.93 -9.78 -9.22
N ASP A 59 21.56 -9.66 -10.39
CA ASP A 59 22.74 -8.82 -10.61
C ASP A 59 22.40 -7.41 -11.17
N GLU A 60 21.12 -7.10 -11.36
CA GLU A 60 20.70 -5.81 -11.88
C GLU A 60 20.71 -4.76 -10.76
N ASP A 61 21.60 -3.77 -10.88
CA ASP A 61 21.54 -2.55 -10.08
C ASP A 61 20.52 -1.58 -10.69
N PHE A 62 19.93 -0.75 -9.84
CA PHE A 62 19.00 0.29 -10.25
C PHE A 62 19.29 1.60 -9.52
N THR A 63 18.87 2.69 -10.13
CA THR A 63 18.95 4.03 -9.55
C THR A 63 17.57 4.66 -9.53
N SER A 64 17.25 5.40 -8.48
CA SER A 64 15.97 6.11 -8.38
C SER A 64 16.22 7.58 -8.04
N ASP A 65 15.54 8.48 -8.78
CA ASP A 65 15.44 9.92 -8.46
C ASP A 65 14.74 10.17 -7.11
N PHE A 66 14.20 9.12 -6.49
CA PHE A 66 13.52 9.16 -5.20
C PHE A 66 14.42 8.72 -4.04
N PHE A 67 15.67 8.31 -4.25
CA PHE A 67 16.58 8.09 -3.13
C PHE A 67 16.76 9.37 -2.30
N GLY A 68 16.52 9.27 -0.99
CA GLY A 68 16.51 10.40 -0.07
C GLY A 68 15.25 11.28 -0.16
N ALA A 69 14.27 10.94 -1.01
CA ALA A 69 12.99 11.63 -1.06
C ALA A 69 12.16 11.38 0.20
N SER A 70 11.35 12.36 0.57
CA SER A 70 10.38 12.21 1.63
C SER A 70 9.13 11.49 1.14
N LYS A 71 8.32 10.99 2.08
CA LYS A 71 6.97 10.50 1.77
C LYS A 71 6.14 11.54 1.02
N GLN A 72 6.25 12.82 1.40
CA GLN A 72 5.52 13.91 0.75
C GLN A 72 5.94 14.07 -0.71
N ASP A 73 7.23 13.92 -1.03
CA ASP A 73 7.71 13.99 -2.42
C ASP A 73 7.08 12.90 -3.30
N CYS A 74 6.90 11.68 -2.77
CA CYS A 74 6.23 10.58 -3.47
C CYS A 74 4.73 10.88 -3.66
N GLN A 75 4.07 11.39 -2.62
CA GLN A 75 2.66 11.79 -2.67
C GLN A 75 2.43 12.90 -3.70
N ASP A 76 3.25 13.95 -3.68
CA ASP A 76 3.17 15.07 -4.62
C ASP A 76 3.43 14.60 -6.06
N TRP A 77 4.39 13.68 -6.24
CA TRP A 77 4.63 13.07 -7.54
C TRP A 77 3.40 12.31 -8.04
N LEU A 78 2.74 11.51 -7.19
CA LEU A 78 1.56 10.78 -7.63
C LEU A 78 0.44 11.74 -8.02
N LEU A 79 0.10 12.72 -7.18
CA LEU A 79 -0.96 13.70 -7.47
C LEU A 79 -0.71 14.48 -8.76
N ALA A 80 0.55 14.83 -9.04
CA ALA A 80 0.91 15.55 -10.25
C ALA A 80 0.72 14.71 -11.52
N ASN A 81 0.89 13.38 -11.45
CA ASN A 81 1.02 12.50 -12.62
C ASN A 81 -0.18 11.58 -12.86
N GLN A 82 -0.92 11.21 -11.81
CA GLN A 82 -2.04 10.26 -11.85
C GLN A 82 -3.20 10.64 -12.80
N LEU A 83 -3.33 11.92 -13.14
CA LEU A 83 -4.36 12.41 -14.09
C LEU A 83 -3.81 12.65 -15.49
N GLN A 84 -2.49 12.53 -15.70
CA GLN A 84 -1.86 12.70 -17.00
C GLN A 84 -1.92 11.42 -17.84
N VAL A 85 -2.00 10.25 -17.19
CA VAL A 85 -2.06 8.93 -17.79
C VAL A 85 -3.12 8.08 -17.10
N ASP A 86 -3.67 7.08 -17.80
CA ASP A 86 -4.77 6.24 -17.30
C ASP A 86 -4.31 4.91 -16.68
N PHE A 87 -3.02 4.58 -16.80
CA PHE A 87 -2.45 3.35 -16.29
C PHE A 87 -1.87 3.47 -14.87
N ILE A 88 -1.75 4.65 -14.28
CA ILE A 88 -1.26 4.81 -12.89
C ILE A 88 -2.45 4.75 -11.92
N GLU A 89 -2.32 3.95 -10.86
CA GLU A 89 -3.31 3.97 -9.77
C GLU A 89 -3.28 5.32 -9.05
N ARG A 90 -4.46 5.89 -8.82
CA ARG A 90 -4.62 7.28 -8.40
C ARG A 90 -4.44 7.42 -6.90
N ASP A 91 -5.15 6.58 -6.19
CA ASP A 91 -5.35 6.81 -4.77
C ASP A 91 -4.39 6.03 -3.90
N ILE A 92 -3.46 5.26 -4.46
CA ILE A 92 -2.54 4.43 -3.67
C ILE A 92 -1.12 4.46 -4.21
N LEU A 93 -0.16 4.54 -3.29
CA LEU A 93 1.25 4.28 -3.56
C LEU A 93 1.88 3.46 -2.46
N VAL A 94 3.03 2.89 -2.80
CA VAL A 94 3.83 2.05 -1.92
C VAL A 94 5.23 2.64 -1.82
N ILE A 95 5.77 2.70 -0.61
CA ILE A 95 7.12 3.20 -0.34
C ILE A 95 7.94 2.10 0.34
N ALA A 96 9.08 1.80 -0.28
CA ALA A 96 10.18 1.07 0.31
C ALA A 96 11.19 2.05 0.92
N ASP A 97 11.28 2.06 2.25
CA ASP A 97 12.19 2.90 3.02
C ASP A 97 13.21 2.05 3.80
N ALA A 98 14.08 2.68 4.59
CA ALA A 98 15.10 1.97 5.37
C ALA A 98 14.51 0.94 6.35
N ARG A 99 13.23 1.06 6.73
CA ARG A 99 12.55 0.05 7.55
C ARG A 99 12.23 -1.21 6.75
N SER A 100 11.87 -1.06 5.47
CA SER A 100 11.59 -2.18 4.58
C SER A 100 12.73 -3.20 4.49
N ALA A 101 13.98 -2.72 4.46
CA ALA A 101 15.17 -3.57 4.48
C ALA A 101 15.34 -4.41 5.77
N ARG A 102 14.72 -3.99 6.87
CA ARG A 102 14.91 -4.60 8.20
C ARG A 102 13.81 -5.59 8.55
N ASP A 103 12.57 -5.30 8.18
CA ASP A 103 11.41 -6.08 8.59
C ASP A 103 10.55 -6.60 7.43
N ASN A 104 10.99 -6.44 6.19
CA ASN A 104 10.27 -6.88 4.98
C ASN A 104 8.85 -6.31 4.90
N THR A 105 8.66 -5.05 5.29
CA THR A 105 7.37 -4.38 5.17
C THR A 105 7.44 -3.22 4.18
N VAL A 106 6.29 -2.84 3.63
CA VAL A 106 6.13 -1.61 2.84
C VAL A 106 5.22 -0.62 3.55
N LEU A 107 5.46 0.67 3.33
CA LEU A 107 4.49 1.70 3.69
C LEU A 107 3.52 1.86 2.53
N ILE A 108 2.23 1.62 2.80
CA ILE A 108 1.15 1.93 1.88
C ILE A 108 0.56 3.27 2.29
N THR A 109 0.31 4.12 1.31
CA THR A 109 -0.24 5.45 1.47
C THR A 109 -1.46 5.54 0.56
N GLN A 110 -2.65 5.78 1.13
CA GLN A 110 -3.92 5.96 0.40
C GLN A 110 -4.37 7.42 0.46
N TYR A 111 -4.69 8.01 -0.69
CA TYR A 111 -5.30 9.33 -0.81
C TYR A 111 -6.82 9.20 -0.81
N PHE A 112 -7.47 10.16 -0.15
CA PHE A 112 -8.90 10.36 -0.29
C PHE A 112 -9.13 11.71 -0.94
N GLU A 113 -9.58 11.69 -2.19
CA GLU A 113 -9.80 12.89 -3.01
C GLU A 113 -10.84 13.84 -2.38
N PRO A 114 -10.82 15.15 -2.72
CA PRO A 114 -11.88 16.08 -2.36
C PRO A 114 -13.28 15.55 -2.72
N GLY A 115 -14.22 15.59 -1.77
CA GLY A 115 -15.58 15.09 -1.95
C GLY A 115 -15.78 13.59 -1.69
N SER A 116 -14.75 12.87 -1.23
CA SER A 116 -14.82 11.44 -0.89
C SER A 116 -15.46 11.13 0.47
N CYS A 117 -15.69 12.13 1.32
CA CYS A 117 -16.30 11.93 2.64
C CYS A 117 -17.77 11.50 2.51
N LEU A 118 -18.11 10.33 3.04
CA LEU A 118 -19.47 9.79 3.06
C LEU A 118 -19.99 9.63 4.50
N PRO A 119 -21.28 9.91 4.76
CA PRO A 119 -21.87 9.70 6.08
C PRO A 119 -22.24 8.23 6.28
N PHE A 120 -21.83 7.65 7.41
CA PHE A 120 -22.22 6.31 7.85
C PHE A 120 -22.88 6.35 9.22
N GLU A 121 -24.00 5.63 9.36
CA GLU A 121 -24.72 5.52 10.61
C GLU A 121 -23.83 4.89 11.70
N GLY A 122 -23.75 5.53 12.87
CA GLY A 122 -22.94 5.08 14.00
C GLY A 122 -21.44 5.42 13.94
N ILE A 123 -20.91 5.83 12.78
CA ILE A 123 -19.48 6.15 12.59
C ILE A 123 -19.28 7.66 12.32
N GLY A 124 -20.15 8.28 11.52
CA GLY A 124 -20.02 9.68 11.09
C GLY A 124 -19.47 9.80 9.67
N MET A 125 -18.75 10.89 9.38
CA MET A 125 -18.14 11.14 8.06
C MET A 125 -16.88 10.30 7.88
N VAL A 126 -16.76 9.65 6.72
CA VAL A 126 -15.69 8.70 6.41
C VAL A 126 -15.14 8.95 4.99
N PRO A 127 -13.85 9.31 4.85
CA PRO A 127 -12.96 9.75 5.92
C PRO A 127 -13.50 10.98 6.65
N ALA A 128 -12.95 11.28 7.84
CA ALA A 128 -13.34 12.48 8.59
C ALA A 128 -12.95 13.78 7.86
N LYS A 129 -11.93 13.70 7.01
CA LYS A 129 -11.44 14.78 6.16
C LYS A 129 -11.05 14.20 4.80
N ASP A 130 -11.48 14.86 3.73
CA ASP A 130 -11.02 14.60 2.37
C ASP A 130 -9.69 15.33 2.12
N ASP A 131 -9.16 15.21 0.90
CA ASP A 131 -7.86 15.79 0.53
C ASP A 131 -6.78 15.43 1.58
N THR A 132 -6.72 14.14 1.91
CA THR A 132 -5.92 13.64 3.02
C THR A 132 -5.36 12.28 2.70
N TRP A 133 -4.07 12.12 3.02
CA TRP A 133 -3.36 10.86 2.94
C TRP A 133 -3.44 10.09 4.25
N TYR A 134 -3.64 8.78 4.16
CA TYR A 134 -3.60 7.85 5.26
C TYR A 134 -2.55 6.80 5.00
N ASP A 135 -1.75 6.49 6.02
CA ASP A 135 -0.65 5.56 5.86
C ASP A 135 -0.78 4.38 6.81
N PHE A 136 -0.44 3.19 6.30
CA PHE A 136 -0.32 1.99 7.11
C PHE A 136 0.76 1.09 6.53
N ARG A 137 1.34 0.25 7.39
CA ARG A 137 2.49 -0.58 7.03
C ARG A 137 2.06 -2.03 7.03
N VAL A 138 2.49 -2.79 6.02
CA VAL A 138 2.10 -4.19 5.83
C VAL A 138 3.29 -5.02 5.38
N ASP A 139 3.21 -6.33 5.57
CA ASP A 139 4.10 -7.27 4.87
C ASP A 139 3.92 -7.07 3.34
N TYR A 140 5.02 -7.04 2.58
CA TYR A 140 4.95 -6.81 1.13
C TYR A 140 4.14 -7.87 0.38
N LYS A 141 4.06 -9.08 0.95
CA LYS A 141 3.37 -10.24 0.35
C LYS A 141 1.86 -10.14 0.35
N VAL A 142 1.30 -9.22 1.13
CA VAL A 142 -0.16 -9.08 1.33
C VAL A 142 -0.70 -7.79 0.70
N VAL A 143 0.09 -7.10 -0.11
CA VAL A 143 -0.34 -5.86 -0.79
C VAL A 143 -1.54 -6.11 -1.72
N ASP A 144 -1.64 -7.29 -2.31
CA ASP A 144 -2.75 -7.69 -3.18
C ASP A 144 -4.07 -7.80 -2.39
N GLN A 145 -4.01 -8.37 -1.18
CA GLN A 145 -5.14 -8.46 -0.26
C GLN A 145 -5.54 -7.07 0.27
N VAL A 146 -4.57 -6.22 0.56
CA VAL A 146 -4.84 -4.82 0.94
C VAL A 146 -5.58 -4.12 -0.20
N HIS A 147 -5.03 -4.18 -1.41
CA HIS A 147 -5.64 -3.58 -2.59
C HIS A 147 -7.06 -4.13 -2.81
N ALA A 148 -7.25 -5.44 -2.68
CA ALA A 148 -8.57 -6.07 -2.76
C ALA A 148 -9.58 -5.47 -1.80
N HIS A 149 -9.21 -5.35 -0.52
CA HIS A 149 -10.08 -4.79 0.51
C HIS A 149 -10.40 -3.32 0.22
N LEU A 150 -9.40 -2.51 -0.13
CA LEU A 150 -9.60 -1.08 -0.33
C LEU A 150 -10.45 -0.74 -1.55
N PHE A 151 -10.35 -1.52 -2.63
CA PHE A 151 -11.05 -1.21 -3.89
C PHE A 151 -12.35 -2.00 -4.10
N TYR A 152 -12.48 -3.18 -3.50
CA TYR A 152 -13.64 -4.06 -3.72
C TYR A 152 -14.41 -4.41 -2.44
N GLY A 153 -13.85 -4.11 -1.26
CA GLY A 153 -14.51 -4.36 0.00
C GLY A 153 -15.64 -3.37 0.30
N VAL A 154 -16.53 -3.78 1.19
CA VAL A 154 -17.65 -2.94 1.65
C VAL A 154 -17.09 -1.82 2.54
N TRP A 155 -17.31 -0.58 2.14
CA TRP A 155 -16.69 0.59 2.74
C TRP A 155 -16.99 0.73 4.24
N GLU A 156 -18.21 0.39 4.65
CA GLU A 156 -18.69 0.34 6.03
C GLU A 156 -17.84 -0.56 6.94
N THR A 157 -17.16 -1.55 6.38
CA THR A 157 -16.36 -2.52 7.12
C THR A 157 -14.87 -2.29 6.92
N VAL A 158 -14.46 -2.00 5.68
CA VAL A 158 -13.07 -1.76 5.31
C VAL A 158 -12.54 -0.52 6.02
N PHE A 159 -13.23 0.61 5.89
CA PHE A 159 -12.68 1.87 6.40
C PHE A 159 -12.46 1.82 7.92
N PRO A 160 -13.45 1.43 8.75
CA PRO A 160 -13.23 1.37 10.19
C PRO A 160 -12.11 0.40 10.57
N THR A 161 -11.98 -0.72 9.86
CA THR A 161 -10.95 -1.73 10.15
C THR A 161 -9.54 -1.18 9.91
N TYR A 162 -9.29 -0.57 8.75
CA TYR A 162 -7.96 -0.05 8.41
C TYR A 162 -7.61 1.25 9.15
N TYR A 163 -8.58 2.16 9.33
CA TYR A 163 -8.30 3.54 9.74
C TYR A 163 -8.69 3.85 11.18
N LEU A 164 -9.80 3.30 11.68
CA LEU A 164 -10.31 3.61 13.03
C LEU A 164 -9.84 2.59 14.07
N ARG A 165 -9.73 1.33 13.67
CA ARG A 165 -9.33 0.19 14.51
C ARG A 165 -7.89 -0.23 14.30
N ARG A 166 -7.08 0.62 13.68
CA ARG A 166 -5.68 0.34 13.32
C ARG A 166 -4.88 -0.27 14.48
N ASN A 167 -5.05 0.24 15.69
CA ASN A 167 -4.32 -0.25 16.87
C ASN A 167 -4.74 -1.67 17.30
N GLU A 168 -5.96 -2.10 16.96
CA GLU A 168 -6.46 -3.46 17.26
C GLU A 168 -5.95 -4.49 16.26
N VAL A 169 -5.75 -4.06 15.01
CA VAL A 169 -5.33 -4.90 13.88
C VAL A 169 -3.85 -4.78 13.55
N SER A 170 -3.08 -3.97 14.28
CA SER A 170 -1.62 -3.89 14.11
C SER A 170 -0.89 -4.73 15.15
N ASP A 171 0.32 -5.16 14.82
CA ASP A 171 1.28 -5.67 15.79
C ASP A 171 1.90 -4.53 16.63
N GLU A 172 2.77 -4.90 17.57
CA GLU A 172 3.52 -3.97 18.43
C GLU A 172 4.43 -2.99 17.66
N ASN A 173 4.76 -3.28 16.40
CA ASN A 173 5.58 -2.47 15.52
C ASN A 173 4.74 -1.60 14.56
N GLY A 174 3.42 -1.62 14.68
CA GLY A 174 2.49 -0.87 13.84
C GLY A 174 2.31 -1.43 12.43
N VAL A 175 2.66 -2.70 12.20
CA VAL A 175 2.42 -3.45 10.97
C VAL A 175 1.04 -4.09 11.05
N LEU A 176 0.20 -3.93 10.02
CA LEU A 176 -1.12 -4.56 10.00
C LEU A 176 -1.00 -6.08 9.93
N ASP A 177 -1.71 -6.74 10.83
CA ASP A 177 -1.98 -8.17 10.81
C ASP A 177 -3.15 -8.43 9.86
N MET A 178 -2.83 -8.83 8.63
CA MET A 178 -3.82 -9.04 7.60
C MET A 178 -4.81 -10.17 7.89
N GLN A 179 -4.47 -11.10 8.77
CA GLN A 179 -5.43 -12.11 9.22
C GLN A 179 -6.52 -11.46 10.07
N LYS A 180 -6.15 -10.61 11.04
CA LYS A 180 -7.12 -9.85 11.84
C LYS A 180 -7.95 -8.89 10.98
N VAL A 181 -7.31 -8.20 10.03
CA VAL A 181 -8.01 -7.32 9.09
C VAL A 181 -9.06 -8.11 8.30
N THR A 182 -8.68 -9.25 7.72
CA THR A 182 -9.58 -10.09 6.92
C THR A 182 -10.77 -10.60 7.73
N THR A 183 -10.54 -11.10 8.95
CA THR A 183 -11.61 -11.53 9.87
C THR A 183 -12.63 -10.39 10.08
N LEU A 184 -12.16 -9.19 10.41
CA LEU A 184 -13.04 -8.05 10.66
C LEU A 184 -13.74 -7.55 9.39
N VAL A 185 -13.05 -7.49 8.25
CA VAL A 185 -13.62 -7.09 6.95
C VAL A 185 -14.72 -8.06 6.50
N ASN A 186 -14.59 -9.35 6.83
CA ASN A 186 -15.63 -10.36 6.55
C ASN A 186 -16.81 -10.33 7.54
N GLY A 187 -16.80 -9.41 8.52
CA GLY A 187 -17.86 -9.27 9.52
C GLY A 187 -17.75 -10.27 10.68
N GLU A 188 -16.59 -10.91 10.86
CA GLU A 188 -16.33 -11.84 11.95
C GLU A 188 -15.73 -11.11 13.17
N GLU A 189 -15.87 -11.70 14.37
CA GLU A 189 -15.25 -11.18 15.59
C GLU A 189 -13.82 -11.72 15.78
N LEU A 190 -12.92 -10.88 16.30
CA LEU A 190 -11.59 -11.34 16.69
C LEU A 190 -11.70 -12.30 17.88
N ALA A 191 -10.97 -13.43 17.82
CA ALA A 191 -10.90 -14.34 18.94
C ALA A 191 -10.35 -13.61 20.19
N PRO A 192 -10.92 -13.87 21.38
CA PRO A 192 -10.41 -13.27 22.62
C PRO A 192 -8.94 -13.68 22.80
N GLN A 193 -8.06 -12.70 23.02
CA GLN A 193 -6.67 -13.00 23.31
C GLN A 193 -6.59 -13.84 24.60
N PRO A 194 -5.80 -14.92 24.62
CA PRO A 194 -5.63 -15.70 25.84
C PRO A 194 -5.11 -14.75 26.92
N SER A 195 -5.85 -14.65 28.02
CA SER A 195 -5.42 -13.88 29.17
C SER A 195 -4.04 -14.38 29.59
N SER A 196 -3.03 -13.51 29.49
CA SER A 196 -1.76 -13.74 30.15
C SER A 196 -2.02 -13.70 31.66
N GLU A 197 -2.41 -14.83 32.23
CA GLU A 197 -2.40 -15.04 33.67
C GLU A 197 -0.94 -15.05 34.12
N ASN A 198 -0.56 -14.01 34.88
CA ASN A 198 0.62 -14.01 35.76
C ASN A 198 0.22 -14.59 37.12
#